data_AF-A0A7V9J410-F1
#
_entry.id   AF-A0A7V9J410-F1
#
_cell.length_a   1.000
_cell.length_b   1.000
_cell.length_c   1.000
_cell.angle_alpha   90.00
_cell.angle_beta   90.00
_cell.angle_gamma   90.00
#
_symmetry.space_group_name_H-M   'P 1'
#
loop_
_entity.id
_entity.type
_entity.pdbx_description
1 polymer ?
#
loop_
_entity_poly.entity_id
_entity_poly.type
_entity_poly.pdbx_seq_one_letter_code
_entity_poly.pdbx_strand_id
1 'polypeptide(L)'
;MARPLRLEFAGAIYHLLARGNERRRIFRGEGDREQFLALLERSCARYEVSLLGFVLMENHFHLLAQTSRGNLSRWMHWLMVSYTTWFNRRYRRSGHLFQGRYKSFVVEEGEYLLALSRYLHLNPVRGKVLGAGSPAERRERLRAYRWSSYRGYAGLAKAWAGVEEELVLGEMGGDRRGRAVRYRRFVETGLVEEIANPLELVRWQAVLGSEGFVRRMQDRMAEMQEGGRGEVTALRQGAKRARPEEVVAEVARHYGVAGKVVDGDELMGEARNVALWLIWERCGLSQREVGELFGRMSAAAVAQRLRRLKPKSLRRARSLADGMSNV
;
A
#
# COMPACT_ATOMS: atom_id res chain seq x y z
N MET A 1 22.38 -2.41 12.52
CA MET A 1 21.36 -1.43 12.95
C MET A 1 20.00 -2.09 13.02
N ALA A 2 19.28 -1.86 14.12
CA ALA A 2 17.88 -2.29 14.25
C ALA A 2 17.05 -1.65 13.12
N ARG A 3 16.19 -2.44 12.49
CA ARG A 3 15.38 -2.00 11.34
C ARG A 3 14.22 -1.14 11.85
N PRO A 4 14.02 0.09 11.34
CA PRO A 4 12.84 0.87 11.69
C PRO A 4 11.57 0.10 11.33
N LEU A 5 10.62 0.04 12.28
CA LEU A 5 9.28 -0.50 12.08
C LEU A 5 8.54 0.35 11.04
N ARG A 6 7.75 -0.30 10.18
CA ARG A 6 6.85 0.41 9.27
C ARG A 6 5.52 0.57 9.97
N LEU A 7 5.07 1.81 10.10
CA LEU A 7 3.70 2.11 10.48
C LEU A 7 2.78 1.67 9.34
N GLU A 8 2.01 0.60 9.54
CA GLU A 8 0.99 0.18 8.60
C GLU A 8 -0.39 -0.03 9.26
N PHE A 9 -1.39 0.71 8.80
CA PHE A 9 -2.76 0.63 9.34
C PHE A 9 -3.81 1.10 8.33
N ALA A 10 -5.06 0.72 8.59
CA ALA A 10 -6.19 1.07 7.73
C ALA A 10 -6.41 2.59 7.70
N GLY A 11 -6.70 3.12 6.51
CA GLY A 11 -6.97 4.55 6.27
C GLY A 11 -5.71 5.43 6.18
N ALA A 12 -4.53 4.89 6.49
CA ALA A 12 -3.30 5.67 6.48
C ALA A 12 -2.88 6.10 5.07
N ILE A 13 -2.41 7.33 4.97
CA ILE A 13 -1.84 7.92 3.76
C ILE A 13 -0.32 7.85 3.83
N TYR A 14 0.30 7.42 2.74
CA TYR A 14 1.73 7.19 2.64
C TYR A 14 2.39 7.96 1.52
N HIS A 15 3.53 8.58 1.82
CA HIS A 15 4.56 8.84 0.84
C HIS A 15 5.47 7.64 0.69
N LEU A 16 5.66 7.16 -0.53
CA LEU A 16 6.48 5.99 -0.82
C LEU A 16 7.55 6.34 -1.83
N LEU A 17 8.78 5.90 -1.57
CA LEU A 17 9.94 6.17 -2.42
C LEU A 17 10.78 4.91 -2.56
N ALA A 18 11.08 4.50 -3.79
CA ALA A 18 12.12 3.50 -4.05
C ALA A 18 13.07 3.99 -5.14
N ARG A 19 14.36 3.63 -5.00
CA ARG A 19 15.45 4.06 -5.87
C ARG A 19 16.24 2.86 -6.39
N GLY A 20 16.70 2.96 -7.64
CA GLY A 20 17.50 1.94 -8.32
C GLY A 20 18.85 1.72 -7.66
N ASN A 21 19.29 0.47 -7.64
CA ASN A 21 20.58 0.09 -7.06
C ASN A 21 21.71 0.94 -7.67
N GLU A 22 22.63 1.41 -6.83
CA GLU A 22 23.69 2.36 -7.24
C GLU A 22 23.17 3.62 -7.95
N ARG A 23 21.93 4.04 -7.67
CA ARG A 23 21.23 5.15 -8.34
C ARG A 23 21.09 4.96 -9.87
N ARG A 24 21.22 3.72 -10.35
CA ARG A 24 21.05 3.38 -11.77
C ARG A 24 19.60 3.51 -12.19
N ARG A 25 19.39 3.65 -13.50
CA ARG A 25 18.06 3.74 -14.12
C ARG A 25 17.23 2.49 -13.81
N ILE A 26 16.04 2.71 -13.25
CA ILE A 26 14.99 1.70 -13.10
C ILE A 26 13.97 1.77 -14.24
N PHE A 27 13.96 2.87 -15.00
CA PHE A 27 13.24 3.00 -16.26
C PHE A 27 14.24 3.45 -17.34
N ARG A 28 14.55 2.57 -18.29
CA ARG A 28 15.43 2.85 -19.44
C ARG A 28 14.67 3.48 -20.61
N GLY A 29 13.35 3.27 -20.68
CA GLY A 29 12.51 3.80 -21.75
C GLY A 29 11.06 3.95 -21.32
N GLU A 30 10.19 4.19 -22.30
CA GLU A 30 8.76 4.40 -22.11
C GLU A 30 8.03 3.12 -21.73
N GLY A 31 8.32 2.02 -22.42
CA GLY A 31 7.74 0.70 -22.13
C GLY A 31 8.00 0.19 -20.71
N ASP A 32 9.11 0.61 -20.09
CA ASP A 32 9.40 0.30 -18.68
C ASP A 32 8.43 1.00 -17.72
N ARG A 33 8.12 2.27 -18.02
CA ARG A 33 7.20 3.08 -17.23
C ARG A 33 5.77 2.64 -17.43
N GLU A 34 5.37 2.34 -18.68
CA GLU A 34 4.07 1.74 -19.00
C GLU A 34 3.85 0.43 -18.26
N GLN A 35 4.84 -0.47 -18.29
CA GLN A 35 4.74 -1.73 -17.55
C GLN A 35 4.63 -1.50 -16.04
N PHE A 36 5.40 -0.55 -15.49
CA PHE A 36 5.32 -0.23 -14.07
C PHE A 36 3.95 0.30 -13.69
N LEU A 37 3.38 1.20 -14.49
CA LEU A 37 2.04 1.76 -14.25
C LEU A 37 0.95 0.69 -14.36
N ALA A 38 1.04 -0.22 -15.33
CA ALA A 38 0.13 -1.35 -15.44
C ALA A 38 0.22 -2.30 -14.22
N LEU A 39 1.42 -2.53 -13.68
CA LEU A 39 1.59 -3.30 -12.44
C LEU A 39 1.08 -2.54 -11.23
N LEU A 40 1.30 -1.22 -11.17
CA LEU A 40 0.82 -0.35 -10.11
C LEU A 40 -0.70 -0.39 -10.04
N GLU A 41 -1.41 -0.15 -11.14
CA GLU A 41 -2.87 -0.21 -11.22
C GLU A 41 -3.40 -1.58 -10.77
N ARG A 42 -2.83 -2.67 -11.31
CA ARG A 42 -3.20 -4.04 -10.91
C ARG A 42 -2.98 -4.29 -9.42
N SER A 43 -1.89 -3.77 -8.88
CA SER A 43 -1.57 -3.92 -7.46
C SER A 43 -2.51 -3.11 -6.57
N CYS A 44 -2.89 -1.90 -6.98
CA CYS A 44 -3.85 -1.07 -6.26
C CYS A 44 -5.20 -1.80 -6.13
N ALA A 45 -5.73 -2.34 -7.22
CA ALA A 45 -6.96 -3.14 -7.20
C ALA A 45 -6.82 -4.40 -6.33
N ARG A 46 -5.68 -5.11 -6.41
CA ARG A 46 -5.43 -6.34 -5.65
C ARG A 46 -5.37 -6.12 -4.14
N TYR A 47 -4.86 -4.98 -3.70
CA TYR A 47 -4.57 -4.71 -2.30
C TYR A 47 -5.49 -3.63 -1.69
N GLU A 48 -6.52 -3.19 -2.40
CA GLU A 48 -7.44 -2.12 -1.94
C GLU A 48 -6.65 -0.89 -1.51
N VAL A 49 -5.85 -0.39 -2.45
CA VAL A 49 -5.02 0.81 -2.26
C VAL A 49 -5.48 1.87 -3.24
N SER A 50 -5.89 3.02 -2.70
CA SER A 50 -6.21 4.23 -3.44
C SER A 50 -4.90 4.96 -3.76
N LEU A 51 -4.54 5.00 -5.04
CA LEU A 51 -3.37 5.77 -5.48
C LEU A 51 -3.78 7.23 -5.61
N LEU A 52 -3.21 8.10 -4.78
CA LEU A 52 -3.53 9.52 -4.77
C LEU A 52 -2.64 10.29 -5.74
N GLY A 53 -1.41 9.83 -5.99
CA GLY A 53 -0.52 10.49 -6.95
C GLY A 53 0.76 9.71 -7.17
N PHE A 54 1.42 9.97 -8.29
CA PHE A 54 2.71 9.36 -8.63
C PHE A 54 3.60 10.28 -9.49
N VAL A 55 4.90 9.98 -9.46
CA VAL A 55 5.91 10.46 -10.41
C VAL A 55 6.99 9.38 -10.59
N LEU A 56 7.34 9.09 -11.86
CA LEU A 56 8.33 8.08 -12.24
C LEU A 56 9.58 8.73 -12.84
N MET A 57 10.60 8.94 -12.02
CA MET A 57 11.90 9.46 -12.44
C MET A 57 12.79 8.32 -12.97
N GLU A 58 13.82 8.62 -13.77
CA GLU A 58 14.62 7.56 -14.41
C GLU A 58 15.18 6.50 -13.45
N ASN A 59 15.63 6.91 -12.26
CA ASN A 59 16.27 6.03 -11.27
C ASN A 59 15.47 5.88 -9.96
N HIS A 60 14.28 6.46 -9.85
CA HIS A 60 13.43 6.32 -8.67
C HIS A 60 11.98 6.66 -8.98
N PHE A 61 11.06 6.24 -8.11
CA PHE A 61 9.67 6.68 -8.19
C PHE A 61 9.22 7.22 -6.84
N HIS A 62 8.21 8.09 -6.88
CA HIS A 62 7.44 8.47 -5.70
C HIS A 62 5.98 8.13 -5.93
N LEU A 63 5.34 7.55 -4.91
CA LEU A 63 3.90 7.32 -4.86
C LEU A 63 3.34 8.05 -3.63
N LEU A 64 2.12 8.54 -3.77
CA LEU A 64 1.26 8.99 -2.70
C LEU A 64 0.03 8.07 -2.73
N ALA A 65 -0.22 7.34 -1.66
CA ALA A 65 -1.27 6.32 -1.66
C ALA A 65 -1.90 6.16 -0.28
N GLN A 66 -3.20 5.89 -0.25
CA GLN A 66 -3.95 5.53 0.94
C GLN A 66 -4.23 4.03 0.91
N THR A 67 -3.97 3.34 2.02
CA THR A 67 -4.30 1.91 2.14
C THR A 67 -5.57 1.74 2.95
N SER A 68 -6.60 1.08 2.40
CA SER A 68 -7.82 0.77 3.15
C SER A 68 -7.58 -0.25 4.27
N ARG A 69 -6.44 -0.94 4.24
CA ARG A 69 -6.02 -2.00 5.17
C ARG A 69 -4.59 -1.76 5.64
N GLY A 70 -4.18 -2.32 6.77
CA GLY A 70 -2.75 -2.37 7.19
C GLY A 70 -1.94 -3.38 6.36
N ASN A 71 -1.80 -3.15 5.05
CA ASN A 71 -1.21 -4.10 4.10
C ASN A 71 -0.14 -3.49 3.18
N LEU A 72 0.36 -2.30 3.52
CA LEU A 72 1.37 -1.55 2.77
C LEU A 72 2.58 -2.43 2.43
N SER A 73 3.08 -3.20 3.40
CA SER A 73 4.23 -4.09 3.22
C SER A 73 3.99 -5.13 2.13
N ARG A 74 2.80 -5.73 2.10
CA ARG A 74 2.43 -6.76 1.12
C ARG A 74 2.21 -6.17 -0.27
N TRP A 75 1.54 -5.01 -0.34
CA TRP A 75 1.31 -4.31 -1.60
C TRP A 75 2.61 -3.91 -2.28
N MET A 76 3.49 -3.20 -1.56
CA MET A 76 4.75 -2.72 -2.11
C MET A 76 5.73 -3.85 -2.43
N HIS A 77 5.73 -4.92 -1.63
CA HIS A 77 6.53 -6.11 -1.94
C HIS A 77 6.10 -6.71 -3.28
N TRP A 78 4.79 -6.90 -3.49
CA TRP A 78 4.28 -7.45 -4.73
C TRP A 78 4.63 -6.56 -5.94
N LEU A 79 4.42 -5.24 -5.83
CA LEU A 79 4.71 -4.30 -6.91
C LEU A 79 6.20 -4.31 -7.29
N MET A 80 7.09 -4.15 -6.31
CA MET A 80 8.53 -4.06 -6.55
C MET A 80 9.10 -5.37 -7.08
N VAL A 81 8.66 -6.53 -6.55
CA VAL A 81 9.13 -7.84 -7.03
C VAL A 81 8.63 -8.10 -8.45
N SER A 82 7.35 -7.86 -8.72
CA SER A 82 6.77 -8.07 -10.05
C SER A 82 7.49 -7.24 -11.11
N TYR A 83 7.77 -5.97 -10.80
CA TYR A 83 8.50 -5.10 -11.71
C TYR A 83 9.96 -5.52 -11.87
N THR A 84 10.65 -5.86 -10.77
CA THR A 84 12.05 -6.33 -10.81
C THR A 84 12.19 -7.58 -11.67
N THR A 85 11.30 -8.56 -11.50
CA THR A 85 11.29 -9.81 -12.28
C THR A 85 11.09 -9.53 -13.76
N TRP A 86 10.12 -8.68 -14.11
CA TRP A 86 9.89 -8.28 -15.50
C TRP A 86 11.11 -7.55 -16.10
N PHE A 87 11.65 -6.57 -15.38
CA PHE A 87 12.77 -5.75 -15.84
C PHE A 87 14.03 -6.61 -16.05
N ASN A 88 14.31 -7.51 -15.11
CA ASN A 88 15.43 -8.43 -15.21
C ASN A 88 15.30 -9.38 -16.40
N ARG A 89 14.10 -9.91 -16.65
CA ARG A 89 13.82 -10.73 -17.84
C ARG A 89 14.01 -9.93 -19.13
N ARG A 90 13.44 -8.72 -19.21
CA ARG A 90 13.51 -7.85 -20.39
C ARG A 90 14.95 -7.48 -20.76
N TYR A 91 15.77 -7.18 -19.76
CA TYR A 91 17.15 -6.71 -19.96
C TYR A 91 18.22 -7.78 -19.73
N ARG A 92 17.83 -9.06 -19.60
CA ARG A 92 18.71 -10.20 -19.31
C ARG A 92 19.65 -9.94 -18.13
N ARG A 93 19.10 -9.34 -17.06
CA ARG A 93 19.82 -9.04 -15.82
C ARG A 93 19.51 -10.05 -14.74
N SER A 94 20.41 -10.15 -13.78
CA SER A 94 20.22 -10.82 -12.50
C SER A 94 20.45 -9.85 -11.34
N GLY A 95 20.01 -10.23 -10.14
CA GLY A 95 20.21 -9.46 -8.92
C GLY A 95 19.19 -8.33 -8.69
N HIS A 96 19.52 -7.45 -7.75
CA HIS A 96 18.63 -6.40 -7.26
C HIS A 96 18.50 -5.24 -8.24
N LEU A 97 17.26 -4.83 -8.52
CA LEU A 97 16.97 -3.60 -9.27
C LEU A 97 16.98 -2.36 -8.37
N PHE A 98 16.46 -2.47 -7.15
CA PHE A 98 16.37 -1.38 -6.17
C PHE A 98 17.49 -1.47 -5.12
N GLN A 99 17.86 -0.33 -4.51
CA GLN A 99 18.89 -0.24 -3.44
C GLN A 99 18.55 -1.00 -2.16
N GLY A 100 17.30 -1.46 -2.04
CA GLY A 100 16.79 -2.11 -0.85
C GLY A 100 15.28 -1.95 -0.80
N ARG A 101 14.74 -1.93 0.41
CA ARG A 101 13.30 -1.71 0.60
C ARG A 101 12.94 -0.25 0.27
N TYR A 102 11.70 -0.02 -0.14
CA TYR A 102 11.14 1.32 -0.28
C TYR A 102 11.15 2.07 1.06
N LYS A 103 11.25 3.41 1.03
CA LYS A 103 10.95 4.28 2.17
C LYS A 103 9.45 4.55 2.22
N SER A 104 8.92 4.70 3.43
CA SER A 104 7.50 4.99 3.67
C SER A 104 7.37 6.01 4.79
N PHE A 105 6.58 7.05 4.55
CA PHE A 105 6.26 8.06 5.54
C PHE A 105 4.73 8.16 5.65
N VAL A 106 4.18 8.02 6.85
CA VAL A 106 2.76 8.31 7.13
C VAL A 106 2.57 9.81 7.07
N VAL A 107 1.50 10.26 6.43
CA VAL A 107 1.23 11.68 6.15
C VAL A 107 -0.11 12.07 6.76
N GLU A 108 -0.15 13.19 7.47
CA GLU A 108 -1.40 13.81 7.91
C GLU A 108 -2.11 14.49 6.73
N GLU A 109 -3.44 14.42 6.72
CA GLU A 109 -4.30 15.16 5.78
C GLU A 109 -4.15 16.69 5.95
N GLY A 110 -4.76 17.47 5.06
CA GLY A 110 -4.63 18.92 5.07
C GLY A 110 -3.33 19.44 4.46
N GLU A 111 -2.69 20.38 5.15
CA GLU A 111 -1.54 21.13 4.62
C GLU A 111 -0.32 20.24 4.33
N TYR A 112 -0.09 19.20 5.14
CA TYR A 112 1.03 18.28 4.95
C TYR A 112 0.86 17.42 3.70
N LEU A 113 -0.36 16.93 3.47
CA LEU A 113 -0.73 16.21 2.25
C LEU A 113 -0.58 17.08 1.00
N LEU A 114 -1.06 18.33 1.03
CA LEU A 114 -0.91 19.29 -0.06
C LEU A 114 0.55 19.62 -0.34
N ALA A 115 1.32 19.96 0.69
CA ALA A 115 2.74 20.29 0.56
C ALA A 115 3.53 19.13 -0.04
N LEU A 116 3.24 17.90 0.39
CA LEU A 116 3.85 16.70 -0.15
C LEU A 116 3.42 16.42 -1.59
N SER A 117 2.14 16.64 -1.92
CA SER A 117 1.64 16.47 -3.29
C SER A 117 2.34 17.42 -4.26
N ARG A 118 2.51 18.69 -3.88
CA ARG A 118 3.33 19.66 -4.62
C ARG A 118 4.78 19.23 -4.74
N TYR A 119 5.38 18.79 -3.63
CA TYR A 119 6.75 18.25 -3.66
C TYR A 119 6.86 17.12 -4.68
N LEU A 120 5.94 16.17 -4.65
CA LEU A 120 5.87 15.01 -5.53
C LEU A 120 5.80 15.46 -6.99
N HIS A 121 4.85 16.32 -7.37
CA HIS A 121 4.70 16.76 -8.76
C HIS A 121 5.81 17.68 -9.26
N LEU A 122 6.53 18.39 -8.39
CA LEU A 122 7.68 19.20 -8.78
C LEU A 122 8.96 18.39 -9.03
N ASN A 123 9.03 17.11 -8.64
CA ASN A 123 10.23 16.28 -8.83
C ASN A 123 10.83 16.29 -10.26
N PRO A 124 10.02 16.26 -11.34
CA PRO A 124 10.53 16.33 -12.70
C PRO A 124 11.35 17.58 -12.99
N VAL A 125 11.22 18.66 -12.21
CA VAL A 125 11.85 19.97 -12.46
C VAL A 125 12.59 20.54 -11.25
N ARG A 126 12.98 19.67 -10.31
CA ARG A 126 13.83 19.99 -9.14
C ARG A 126 15.27 19.49 -9.24
N GLY A 127 15.55 18.51 -10.10
CA GLY A 127 16.89 17.90 -10.20
C GLY A 127 17.92 18.83 -10.85
N LYS A 128 19.21 18.60 -10.64
CA LYS A 128 20.30 19.44 -11.20
C LYS A 128 20.23 19.63 -12.72
N VAL A 129 19.74 18.63 -13.45
CA VAL A 129 19.62 18.67 -14.92
C VAL A 129 18.21 19.10 -15.33
N LEU A 130 17.17 18.38 -14.91
CA LEU A 130 15.79 18.68 -15.33
C LEU A 130 15.19 19.93 -14.66
N GLY A 131 15.79 20.41 -13.58
CA GLY A 131 15.45 21.65 -12.88
C GLY A 131 16.29 22.86 -13.30
N ALA A 132 17.24 22.70 -14.23
CA ALA A 132 18.00 23.83 -14.79
C ALA A 132 17.14 24.68 -15.75
N GLY A 133 17.50 25.94 -15.96
CA GLY A 133 16.79 26.85 -16.85
C GLY A 133 15.76 27.74 -16.14
N SER A 134 15.18 28.64 -16.91
CA SER A 134 14.23 29.65 -16.46
C SER A 134 12.93 29.02 -15.90
N PRO A 135 12.18 29.74 -15.05
CA PRO A 135 10.87 29.28 -14.59
C PRO A 135 9.90 28.93 -15.73
N ALA A 136 10.01 29.61 -16.88
CA ALA A 136 9.18 29.33 -18.06
C ALA A 136 9.51 27.96 -18.67
N GLU A 137 10.79 27.66 -18.91
CA GLU A 137 11.23 26.36 -19.45
C GLU A 137 10.91 25.22 -18.49
N ARG A 138 11.09 25.44 -17.18
CA ARG A 138 10.71 24.47 -16.14
C ARG A 138 9.20 24.23 -16.14
N ARG A 139 8.38 25.26 -16.29
CA ARG A 139 6.92 25.13 -16.40
C ARG A 139 6.53 24.30 -17.62
N GLU A 140 7.12 24.59 -18.77
CA GLU A 140 6.86 23.83 -19.99
C GLU A 140 7.19 22.34 -19.80
N ARG A 141 8.38 22.02 -19.27
CA ARG A 141 8.77 20.64 -18.98
C ARG A 141 7.84 19.96 -17.98
N LEU A 142 7.44 20.65 -16.91
CA LEU A 142 6.52 20.12 -15.91
C LEU A 142 5.16 19.75 -16.54
N ARG A 143 4.62 20.64 -17.38
CA ARG A 143 3.35 20.42 -18.09
C ARG A 143 3.45 19.34 -19.17
N ALA A 144 4.62 19.16 -19.78
CA ALA A 144 4.87 18.13 -20.78
C ALA A 144 5.12 16.74 -20.16
N TYR A 145 5.60 16.66 -18.91
CA TYR A 145 6.04 15.42 -18.28
C TYR A 145 4.89 14.42 -18.06
N ARG A 146 4.79 13.42 -18.93
CA ARG A 146 3.69 12.43 -18.92
C ARG A 146 3.81 11.34 -17.85
N TRP A 147 4.98 11.21 -17.23
CA TRP A 147 5.28 10.17 -16.24
C TRP A 147 5.01 10.62 -14.80
N SER A 148 4.03 11.50 -14.64
CA SER A 148 3.49 11.91 -13.36
C SER A 148 1.98 12.12 -13.48
N SER A 149 1.32 12.06 -12.33
CA SER A 149 -0.11 12.38 -12.19
C SER A 149 -0.42 13.89 -12.32
N TYR A 150 0.59 14.76 -12.40
CA TYR A 150 0.40 16.23 -12.35
C TYR A 150 -0.55 16.77 -13.42
N ARG A 151 -0.49 16.25 -14.64
CA ARG A 151 -1.30 16.77 -15.75
C ARG A 151 -2.81 16.61 -15.52
N GLY A 152 -3.23 15.55 -14.84
CA GLY A 152 -4.62 15.33 -14.43
C GLY A 152 -5.04 16.36 -13.38
N TYR A 153 -4.29 16.39 -12.27
CA TYR A 153 -4.40 17.37 -11.19
C TYR A 153 -4.47 18.83 -11.65
N ALA A 154 -3.66 19.19 -12.65
CA ALA A 154 -3.56 20.55 -13.18
C ALA A 154 -4.63 20.89 -14.23
N GLY A 155 -5.52 19.95 -14.57
CA GLY A 155 -6.54 20.11 -15.61
C GLY A 155 -5.95 20.29 -17.01
N LEU A 156 -4.78 19.73 -17.27
CA LEU A 156 -4.06 19.81 -18.56
C LEU A 156 -4.24 18.54 -19.41
N ALA A 157 -4.78 17.47 -18.82
CA ALA A 157 -5.14 16.24 -19.48
C ALA A 157 -6.25 15.55 -18.68
N LYS A 158 -6.82 14.48 -19.23
CA LYS A 158 -7.67 13.57 -18.45
C LYS A 158 -6.87 13.00 -17.27
N ALA A 159 -7.50 12.91 -16.10
CA ALA A 159 -6.95 12.23 -14.94
C ALA A 159 -6.55 10.79 -15.29
N TRP A 160 -5.48 10.31 -14.66
CA TRP A 160 -5.04 8.93 -14.85
C TRP A 160 -6.09 7.98 -14.24
N ALA A 161 -6.50 6.93 -14.97
CA ALA A 161 -7.67 6.12 -14.60
C ALA A 161 -7.56 5.46 -13.21
N GLY A 162 -6.34 5.18 -12.74
CA GLY A 162 -6.08 4.62 -11.42
C GLY A 162 -5.69 5.63 -10.35
N VAL A 163 -5.83 6.95 -10.58
CA VAL A 163 -5.48 7.99 -9.61
C VAL A 163 -6.72 8.66 -9.05
N GLU A 164 -6.85 8.66 -7.72
CA GLU A 164 -7.92 9.30 -6.97
C GLU A 164 -7.47 10.71 -6.54
N GLU A 165 -7.82 11.72 -7.36
CA GLU A 165 -7.38 13.10 -7.16
C GLU A 165 -8.19 13.85 -6.09
N GLU A 166 -9.39 13.37 -5.77
CA GLU A 166 -10.38 14.13 -4.97
C GLU A 166 -9.90 14.41 -3.54
N LEU A 167 -9.22 13.47 -2.89
CA LEU A 167 -8.72 13.65 -1.52
C LEU A 167 -7.76 14.85 -1.46
N VAL A 168 -6.78 14.90 -2.36
CA VAL A 168 -5.77 15.96 -2.40
C VAL A 168 -6.34 17.26 -2.97
N LEU A 169 -7.16 17.21 -4.02
CA LEU A 169 -7.78 18.41 -4.58
C LEU A 169 -8.79 19.03 -3.61
N GLY A 170 -9.44 18.22 -2.79
CA GLY A 170 -10.38 18.64 -1.75
C GLY A 170 -9.77 19.61 -0.75
N GLU A 171 -8.51 19.38 -0.38
CA GLU A 171 -7.74 20.23 0.54
C GLU A 171 -7.53 21.66 0.00
N MET A 172 -7.63 21.87 -1.32
CA MET A 172 -7.55 23.21 -1.92
C MET A 172 -8.77 24.10 -1.60
N GLY A 173 -9.82 23.53 -1.00
CA GLY A 173 -11.08 24.21 -0.69
C GLY A 173 -11.83 24.70 -1.94
N GLY A 174 -12.94 25.42 -1.70
CA GLY A 174 -13.76 26.07 -2.72
C GLY A 174 -14.39 25.13 -3.77
N ASP A 175 -14.98 25.73 -4.79
CA ASP A 175 -15.77 25.02 -5.81
C ASP A 175 -14.95 23.99 -6.58
N ARG A 176 -15.54 22.81 -6.78
CA ARG A 176 -14.90 21.67 -7.46
C ARG A 176 -14.37 22.03 -8.84
N ARG A 177 -15.11 22.86 -9.61
CA ARG A 177 -14.73 23.31 -10.96
C ARG A 177 -13.41 24.10 -11.00
N GLY A 178 -13.05 24.78 -9.90
CA GLY A 178 -11.84 25.61 -9.83
C GLY A 178 -10.62 24.93 -9.19
N ARG A 179 -10.77 23.73 -8.61
CA ARG A 179 -9.68 23.09 -7.83
C ARG A 179 -8.46 22.78 -8.67
N ALA A 180 -8.63 22.27 -9.88
CA ALA A 180 -7.51 21.98 -10.78
C ALA A 180 -6.70 23.25 -11.13
N VAL A 181 -7.37 24.39 -11.34
CA VAL A 181 -6.71 25.68 -11.60
C VAL A 181 -5.95 26.18 -10.37
N ARG A 182 -6.57 26.10 -9.18
CA ARG A 182 -5.92 26.46 -7.92
C ARG A 182 -4.71 25.57 -7.65
N TYR A 183 -4.85 24.26 -7.83
CA TYR A 183 -3.79 23.29 -7.63
C TYR A 183 -2.62 23.54 -8.61
N ARG A 184 -2.92 23.76 -9.90
CA ARG A 184 -1.91 24.13 -10.89
C ARG A 184 -1.13 25.37 -10.47
N ARG A 185 -1.82 26.43 -10.04
CA ARG A 185 -1.17 27.66 -9.53
C ARG A 185 -0.29 27.36 -8.32
N PHE A 186 -0.82 26.64 -7.33
CA PHE A 186 -0.11 26.25 -6.11
C PHE A 186 1.18 25.47 -6.38
N VAL A 187 1.16 24.52 -7.32
CA VAL A 187 2.35 23.77 -7.71
C VAL A 187 3.34 24.64 -8.47
N GLU A 188 2.86 25.40 -9.46
CA GLU A 188 3.73 26.20 -10.33
C GLU A 188 4.37 27.41 -9.63
N THR A 189 3.80 27.90 -8.53
CA THR A 189 4.47 28.87 -7.65
C THR A 189 5.83 28.34 -7.17
N GLY A 190 5.96 27.03 -6.97
CA GLY A 190 7.21 26.37 -6.61
C GLY A 190 8.29 26.30 -7.68
N LEU A 191 8.02 26.87 -8.85
CA LEU A 191 9.04 27.08 -9.87
C LEU A 191 9.76 28.42 -9.69
N VAL A 192 9.13 29.37 -8.99
CA VAL A 192 9.65 30.72 -8.80
C VAL A 192 10.10 30.94 -7.36
N GLU A 193 9.32 30.41 -6.41
CA GLU A 193 9.62 30.53 -4.98
C GLU A 193 10.43 29.34 -4.49
N GLU A 194 11.31 29.59 -3.51
CA GLU A 194 11.97 28.52 -2.79
C GLU A 194 10.96 27.84 -1.86
N ILE A 195 10.70 26.56 -2.11
CA ILE A 195 9.76 25.77 -1.32
C ILE A 195 10.54 24.80 -0.46
N ALA A 196 10.37 24.95 0.86
CA ALA A 196 10.88 24.03 1.86
C ALA A 196 10.53 22.57 1.49
N ASN A 197 11.49 21.68 1.64
CA ASN A 197 11.28 20.26 1.38
C ASN A 197 10.45 19.67 2.53
N PRO A 198 9.21 19.21 2.30
CA PRO A 198 8.38 18.67 3.38
C PRO A 198 9.00 17.44 4.04
N LEU A 199 9.93 16.75 3.37
CA LEU A 199 10.63 15.61 3.97
C LEU A 199 11.60 16.02 5.09
N GLU A 200 11.94 17.31 5.23
CA GLU A 200 12.72 17.83 6.36
C GLU A 200 11.88 17.94 7.64
N LEU A 201 10.55 17.99 7.49
CA LEU A 201 9.61 17.95 8.61
C LEU A 201 9.34 16.53 9.11
N VAL A 202 9.89 15.50 8.45
CA VAL A 202 9.71 14.12 8.87
C VAL A 202 10.29 13.92 10.27
N ARG A 203 9.45 13.42 11.17
CA ARG A 203 9.84 12.98 12.51
C ARG A 203 9.94 11.46 12.56
N TRP A 204 10.84 10.96 13.41
CA TRP A 204 11.03 9.51 13.62
C TRP A 204 11.31 8.70 12.36
N GLN A 205 11.86 9.36 11.32
CA GLN A 205 12.11 8.78 10.00
C GLN A 205 10.86 8.19 9.30
N ALA A 206 9.65 8.50 9.80
CA ALA A 206 8.43 7.78 9.40
C ALA A 206 7.14 8.62 9.39
N VAL A 207 7.09 9.80 10.02
CA VAL A 207 5.84 10.57 10.18
C VAL A 207 6.00 11.99 9.67
N LEU A 208 5.05 12.46 8.86
CA LEU A 208 4.94 13.83 8.36
C LEU A 208 3.57 14.39 8.75
N GLY A 209 3.54 15.31 9.72
CA GLY A 209 2.31 15.90 10.23
C GLY A 209 2.57 16.84 11.39
N SER A 210 1.50 17.35 11.98
CA SER A 210 1.52 18.21 13.17
C SER A 210 2.11 17.48 14.38
N GLU A 211 2.53 18.24 15.40
CA GLU A 211 3.00 17.66 16.67
C GLU A 211 1.96 16.74 17.32
N GLY A 212 0.67 17.10 17.21
CA GLY A 212 -0.43 16.25 17.68
C GLY A 212 -0.52 14.93 16.91
N PHE A 213 -0.34 14.96 15.59
CA PHE A 213 -0.30 13.74 14.78
C PHE A 213 0.91 12.87 15.08
N VAL A 214 2.08 13.49 15.24
CA VAL A 214 3.31 12.77 15.60
C VAL A 214 3.12 12.03 16.92
N ARG A 215 2.53 12.66 17.95
CA ARG A 215 2.19 12.00 19.23
C ARG A 215 1.26 10.81 19.04
N ARG A 216 0.15 10.99 18.32
CA ARG A 216 -0.79 9.88 18.01
C ARG A 216 -0.08 8.72 17.30
N MET A 217 0.84 9.00 16.40
CA MET A 217 1.62 7.97 15.71
C MET A 217 2.64 7.29 16.63
N GLN A 218 3.24 8.02 17.58
CA GLN A 218 4.12 7.44 18.58
C GLN A 218 3.38 6.46 19.49
N ASP A 219 2.21 6.83 19.99
CA ASP A 219 1.37 5.95 20.82
C ASP A 219 1.07 4.66 20.06
N ARG A 220 0.69 4.79 18.78
CA ARG A 220 0.44 3.67 17.89
C ARG A 220 1.68 2.80 17.63
N MET A 221 2.87 3.41 17.55
CA MET A 221 4.13 2.66 17.44
C MET A 221 4.45 1.90 18.72
N ALA A 222 4.19 2.51 19.89
CA ALA A 222 4.38 1.88 21.19
C ALA A 222 3.44 0.67 21.36
N GLU A 223 2.16 0.82 21.05
CA GLU A 223 1.19 -0.28 21.03
C GLU A 223 1.63 -1.44 20.12
N MET A 224 2.16 -1.12 18.93
CA MET A 224 2.69 -2.12 18.00
C MET A 224 3.98 -2.79 18.50
N GLN A 225 4.78 -2.12 19.33
CA GLN A 225 6.02 -2.64 19.91
C GLN A 225 5.75 -3.49 21.15
N GLU A 226 4.86 -3.05 22.03
CA GLU A 226 4.42 -3.76 23.23
C GLU A 226 3.62 -5.02 22.86
N GLY A 227 2.87 -4.99 21.76
CA GLY A 227 2.20 -6.15 21.17
C GLY A 227 3.13 -7.22 20.57
N GLY A 228 4.47 -7.02 20.58
CA GLY A 228 5.50 -8.01 20.29
C GLY A 228 5.41 -8.71 18.92
N ARG A 229 6.23 -8.31 17.94
CA ARG A 229 6.50 -9.06 16.67
C ARG A 229 5.26 -9.76 16.08
N GLY A 230 4.22 -9.00 15.74
CA GLY A 230 3.03 -9.56 15.11
C GLY A 230 2.57 -8.69 13.94
N GLU A 231 2.64 -9.22 12.72
CA GLU A 231 1.60 -8.86 11.75
C GLU A 231 0.23 -9.06 12.41
N VAL A 232 -0.73 -8.20 12.09
CA VAL A 232 -2.17 -8.40 12.31
C VAL A 232 -2.74 -8.02 13.69
N THR A 233 -2.91 -6.72 13.98
CA THR A 233 -3.90 -6.29 15.00
C THR A 233 -4.65 -4.99 14.71
N ALA A 234 -4.42 -4.34 13.57
CA ALA A 234 -5.11 -3.08 13.22
C ALA A 234 -6.30 -3.24 12.25
N LEU A 235 -6.68 -4.47 11.86
CA LEU A 235 -7.58 -4.71 10.72
C LEU A 235 -9.01 -5.12 11.08
N ARG A 236 -9.43 -5.12 12.35
CA ARG A 236 -10.72 -5.77 12.71
C ARG A 236 -11.54 -5.07 13.77
N GLN A 237 -11.93 -3.84 13.51
CA GLN A 237 -13.06 -3.21 14.20
C GLN A 237 -14.05 -2.73 13.13
N GLY A 238 -15.13 -3.48 12.92
CA GLY A 238 -16.19 -3.07 11.98
C GLY A 238 -17.20 -4.13 11.57
N ALA A 239 -16.86 -5.43 11.59
CA ALA A 239 -17.82 -6.51 11.33
C ALA A 239 -18.10 -7.30 12.61
N LYS A 240 -19.36 -7.75 12.81
CA LYS A 240 -19.71 -8.74 13.85
C LYS A 240 -18.70 -9.90 13.74
N ARG A 241 -17.88 -10.09 14.79
CA ARG A 241 -16.88 -11.17 14.82
C ARG A 241 -17.63 -12.48 15.06
N ALA A 242 -17.55 -13.42 14.11
CA ALA A 242 -17.97 -14.79 14.36
C ALA A 242 -17.07 -15.41 15.42
N ARG A 243 -17.63 -16.22 16.33
CA ARG A 243 -16.83 -16.92 17.32
C ARG A 243 -16.12 -18.11 16.65
N PRO A 244 -14.86 -18.43 16.98
CA PRO A 244 -14.16 -19.56 16.38
C PRO A 244 -14.93 -20.87 16.49
N GLU A 245 -15.65 -21.07 17.60
CA GLU A 245 -16.48 -22.25 17.85
C GLU A 245 -17.64 -22.37 16.86
N GLU A 246 -18.28 -21.25 16.49
CA GLU A 246 -19.35 -21.18 15.49
C GLU A 246 -18.81 -21.54 14.10
N VAL A 247 -17.62 -21.03 13.77
CA VAL A 247 -16.95 -21.35 12.50
C VAL A 247 -16.58 -22.83 12.43
N VAL A 248 -16.02 -23.39 13.51
CA VAL A 248 -15.68 -24.82 13.59
C VAL A 248 -16.95 -25.67 13.45
N ALA A 249 -18.03 -25.32 14.14
CA ALA A 249 -19.30 -26.04 14.07
C ALA A 249 -19.90 -26.00 12.65
N GLU A 250 -19.87 -24.84 12.00
CA GLU A 250 -20.40 -24.68 10.65
C GLU A 250 -19.60 -25.45 9.60
N VAL A 251 -18.27 -25.40 9.69
CA VAL A 251 -17.39 -26.20 8.83
C VAL A 251 -17.59 -27.69 9.10
N ALA A 252 -17.72 -28.09 10.36
CA ALA A 252 -17.95 -29.48 10.72
C ALA A 252 -19.28 -30.01 10.14
N ARG A 253 -20.35 -29.21 10.22
CA ARG A 253 -21.66 -29.50 9.63
C ARG A 253 -21.58 -29.62 8.11
N HIS A 254 -20.89 -28.71 7.44
CA HIS A 254 -20.76 -28.72 5.98
C HIS A 254 -19.98 -29.94 5.46
N TYR A 255 -18.94 -30.37 6.20
CA TYR A 255 -18.10 -31.51 5.82
C TYR A 255 -18.60 -32.84 6.40
N GLY A 256 -19.69 -32.85 7.18
CA GLY A 256 -20.24 -34.06 7.81
C GLY A 256 -19.33 -34.69 8.87
N VAL A 257 -18.50 -33.89 9.54
CA VAL A 257 -17.53 -34.36 10.55
C VAL A 257 -18.02 -34.05 11.97
N ALA A 258 -17.70 -34.90 12.95
CA ALA A 258 -18.25 -34.88 14.31
C ALA A 258 -17.68 -33.76 15.20
N GLY A 259 -17.88 -32.49 14.83
CA GLY A 259 -17.61 -31.30 15.64
C GLY A 259 -16.13 -30.98 15.94
N LYS A 260 -15.21 -31.92 15.73
CA LYS A 260 -13.76 -31.72 15.86
C LYS A 260 -13.12 -31.74 14.48
N VAL A 261 -12.60 -30.59 14.07
CA VAL A 261 -11.88 -30.44 12.82
C VAL A 261 -10.39 -30.62 13.08
N VAL A 262 -9.90 -31.86 12.95
CA VAL A 262 -8.52 -32.29 13.28
C VAL A 262 -7.79 -32.84 12.05
N ASP A 263 -6.49 -33.14 12.17
CA ASP A 263 -5.80 -33.93 11.12
C ASP A 263 -6.41 -35.36 11.09
N GLY A 264 -6.64 -35.88 9.88
CA GLY A 264 -7.31 -37.15 9.63
C GLY A 264 -7.20 -37.54 8.16
N ASP A 265 -8.24 -38.18 7.61
CA ASP A 265 -8.33 -38.48 6.18
C ASP A 265 -8.33 -37.20 5.29
N GLU A 266 -8.32 -37.36 3.96
CA GLU A 266 -8.27 -36.20 3.04
C GLU A 266 -9.44 -35.23 3.26
N LEU A 267 -10.61 -35.73 3.66
CA LEU A 267 -11.81 -34.93 3.93
C LEU A 267 -11.65 -34.10 5.21
N MET A 268 -11.16 -34.70 6.29
CA MET A 268 -10.86 -34.03 7.56
C MET A 268 -9.72 -33.00 7.40
N GLY A 269 -8.69 -33.34 6.62
CA GLY A 269 -7.61 -32.42 6.27
C GLY A 269 -8.09 -31.20 5.48
N GLU A 270 -9.04 -31.37 4.55
CA GLU A 270 -9.66 -30.26 3.83
C GLU A 270 -10.50 -29.38 4.76
N ALA A 271 -11.37 -29.99 5.58
CA ALA A 271 -12.21 -29.29 6.55
C ALA A 271 -11.35 -28.43 7.50
N ARG A 272 -10.22 -28.96 7.98
CA ARG A 272 -9.28 -28.21 8.84
C ARG A 272 -8.69 -27.00 8.18
N ASN A 273 -8.24 -27.14 6.94
CA ASN A 273 -7.68 -26.00 6.21
C ASN A 273 -8.74 -24.92 5.97
N VAL A 274 -9.97 -25.31 5.62
CA VAL A 274 -11.10 -24.39 5.47
C VAL A 274 -11.43 -23.68 6.79
N ALA A 275 -11.48 -24.40 7.91
CA ALA A 275 -11.70 -23.81 9.24
C ALA A 275 -10.58 -22.84 9.64
N LEU A 276 -9.32 -23.23 9.44
CA LEU A 276 -8.15 -22.37 9.68
C LEU A 276 -8.26 -21.06 8.89
N TRP A 277 -8.66 -21.13 7.61
CA TRP A 277 -8.83 -19.95 6.77
C TRP A 277 -10.00 -19.08 7.21
N LEU A 278 -11.16 -19.68 7.49
CA LEU A 278 -12.36 -18.95 7.92
C LEU A 278 -12.17 -18.27 9.27
N ILE A 279 -11.59 -18.95 10.25
CA ILE A 279 -11.29 -18.36 11.57
C ILE A 279 -10.25 -17.26 11.40
N TRP A 280 -9.20 -17.53 10.63
CA TRP A 280 -8.21 -16.51 10.32
C TRP A 280 -8.83 -15.31 9.62
N GLU A 281 -9.84 -15.46 8.75
CA GLU A 281 -10.48 -14.37 7.98
C GLU A 281 -11.57 -13.62 8.77
N ARG A 282 -12.40 -14.32 9.55
CA ARG A 282 -13.63 -13.79 10.16
C ARG A 282 -13.55 -13.51 11.66
N CYS A 283 -12.64 -14.15 12.41
CA CYS A 283 -12.72 -14.16 13.88
C CYS A 283 -11.83 -13.14 14.59
N GLY A 284 -11.03 -12.32 13.90
CA GLY A 284 -10.11 -11.42 14.63
C GLY A 284 -8.70 -11.95 14.79
N LEU A 285 -8.54 -13.27 14.79
CA LEU A 285 -7.37 -13.94 15.36
C LEU A 285 -6.12 -13.88 14.46
N SER A 286 -4.97 -13.74 15.11
CA SER A 286 -3.64 -13.91 14.54
C SER A 286 -3.40 -15.38 14.17
N GLN A 287 -2.43 -15.64 13.29
CA GLN A 287 -2.05 -17.03 12.93
C GLN A 287 -1.55 -17.83 14.14
N ARG A 288 -1.02 -17.17 15.17
CA ARG A 288 -0.62 -17.81 16.43
C ARG A 288 -1.84 -18.25 17.22
N GLU A 289 -2.80 -17.36 17.43
CA GLU A 289 -4.05 -17.66 18.14
C GLU A 289 -4.87 -18.73 17.40
N VAL A 290 -4.93 -18.64 16.06
CA VAL A 290 -5.51 -19.70 15.22
C VAL A 290 -4.74 -21.02 15.42
N GLY A 291 -3.41 -20.98 15.49
CA GLY A 291 -2.60 -22.18 15.71
C GLY A 291 -2.85 -22.86 17.06
N GLU A 292 -3.06 -22.09 18.13
CA GLU A 292 -3.42 -22.59 19.46
C GLU A 292 -4.74 -23.37 19.44
N LEU A 293 -5.75 -22.87 18.71
CA LEU A 293 -7.06 -23.53 18.56
C LEU A 293 -6.98 -24.90 17.88
N PHE A 294 -5.95 -25.14 17.06
CA PHE A 294 -5.77 -26.38 16.31
C PHE A 294 -4.57 -27.20 16.81
N GLY A 295 -4.40 -27.30 18.13
CA GLY A 295 -3.41 -28.19 18.74
C GLY A 295 -2.00 -27.60 18.76
N ARG A 296 -1.86 -26.31 19.07
CA ARG A 296 -0.58 -25.61 19.25
C ARG A 296 0.31 -25.60 18.00
N MET A 297 -0.31 -25.42 16.84
CA MET A 297 0.44 -25.21 15.60
C MET A 297 1.24 -23.90 15.66
N SER A 298 2.46 -23.92 15.13
CA SER A 298 3.21 -22.67 14.96
C SER A 298 2.54 -21.76 13.93
N ALA A 299 2.68 -20.43 14.11
CA ALA A 299 2.16 -19.46 13.15
C ALA A 299 2.67 -19.69 11.72
N ALA A 300 3.92 -20.15 11.58
CA ALA A 300 4.51 -20.52 10.28
C ALA A 300 3.80 -21.72 9.64
N ALA A 301 3.42 -22.73 10.42
CA ALA A 301 2.67 -23.88 9.94
C ALA A 301 1.25 -23.47 9.47
N VAL A 302 0.59 -22.57 10.20
CA VAL A 302 -0.70 -21.99 9.79
C VAL A 302 -0.55 -21.24 8.47
N ALA A 303 0.44 -20.35 8.35
CA ALA A 303 0.70 -19.60 7.11
C ALA A 303 0.97 -20.51 5.90
N GLN A 304 1.75 -21.58 6.10
CA GLN A 304 2.05 -22.55 5.04
C GLN A 304 0.80 -23.30 4.58
N ARG A 305 -0.09 -23.69 5.50
CA ARG A 305 -1.37 -24.34 5.17
C ARG A 305 -2.34 -23.40 4.46
N LEU A 306 -2.48 -22.16 4.92
CA LEU A 306 -3.29 -21.13 4.25
C LEU A 306 -2.81 -20.86 2.81
N ARG A 307 -1.49 -20.87 2.58
CA ARG A 307 -0.91 -20.71 1.23
C ARG A 307 -1.13 -21.90 0.31
N ARG A 308 -1.27 -23.11 0.87
CA ARG A 308 -1.43 -24.36 0.13
C ARG A 308 -2.89 -24.77 -0.09
N LEU A 309 -3.83 -23.93 0.35
CA LEU A 309 -5.26 -24.19 0.19
C LEU A 309 -5.62 -24.30 -1.29
N LYS A 310 -6.14 -25.48 -1.70
CA LYS A 310 -6.50 -25.75 -3.10
C LYS A 310 -7.57 -24.73 -3.55
N PRO A 311 -7.58 -24.26 -4.81
CA PRO A 311 -8.57 -23.29 -5.30
C PRO A 311 -10.04 -23.72 -5.10
N LYS A 312 -10.33 -25.03 -5.18
CA LYS A 312 -11.65 -25.60 -4.90
C LYS A 312 -12.06 -25.38 -3.44
N SER A 313 -11.13 -25.61 -2.50
CA SER A 313 -11.35 -25.43 -1.05
C SER A 313 -11.47 -23.95 -0.68
N LEU A 314 -10.75 -23.04 -1.36
CA LEU A 314 -10.92 -21.59 -1.19
C LEU A 314 -12.29 -21.10 -1.65
N ARG A 315 -12.81 -21.62 -2.78
CA ARG A 315 -14.17 -21.30 -3.25
C ARG A 315 -15.23 -21.77 -2.25
N ARG A 316 -15.08 -22.98 -1.73
CA ARG A 316 -15.96 -23.52 -0.66
C ARG A 316 -15.91 -22.66 0.60
N ALA A 317 -14.72 -22.29 1.05
CA ALA A 317 -14.53 -21.43 2.22
C ALA A 317 -15.21 -20.06 2.04
N ARG A 318 -15.10 -19.45 0.85
CA ARG A 318 -15.80 -18.20 0.54
C ARG A 318 -17.32 -18.36 0.52
N SER A 319 -17.83 -19.43 -0.10
CA SER A 319 -19.27 -19.72 -0.11
C SER A 319 -19.84 -19.90 1.29
N LEU A 320 -19.11 -20.56 2.19
CA LEU A 320 -19.48 -20.68 3.61
C LEU A 320 -19.44 -19.32 4.31
N ALA A 321 -18.40 -18.53 4.04
CA ALA A 321 -18.25 -17.20 4.60
C ALA A 321 -19.44 -16.27 4.24
N ASP A 322 -19.96 -16.37 3.02
CA ASP A 322 -21.07 -15.55 2.54
C ASP A 322 -22.41 -15.98 3.18
N GLY A 323 -22.63 -17.29 3.36
CA GLY A 323 -23.82 -17.83 4.05
C GLY A 323 -23.91 -17.44 5.53
N MET A 324 -22.77 -17.25 6.21
CA MET A 324 -22.70 -16.83 7.61
C MET A 324 -23.01 -15.34 7.84
N SER A 325 -23.15 -14.53 6.78
CA SER A 325 -23.43 -13.08 6.89
C SER A 325 -24.93 -12.75 6.89
N ASN A 326 -25.80 -13.76 6.70
CA ASN A 326 -27.26 -13.64 6.62
C ASN A 326 -27.99 -14.08 7.91
N VAL A 327 -27.34 -14.01 9.07
CA VAL A 327 -27.92 -14.32 10.40
C VAL A 327 -27.71 -13.18 11.38
#